data_AF-A0A427TP51-F1
#
_entry.id   AF-A0A427TP51-F1
#
_cell.length_a   1.000
_cell.length_b   1.000
_cell.length_c   1.000
_cell.angle_alpha   90.00
_cell.angle_beta   90.00
_cell.angle_gamma   90.00
#
_symmetry.space_group_name_H-M   'P 1'
#
loop_
_entity.id
_entity.type
_entity.pdbx_description
1 polymer ?
#
loop_
_entity_poly.entity_id
_entity_poly.type
_entity_poly.pdbx_seq_one_letter_code
_entity_poly.pdbx_strand_id
1 'polypeptide(L)'
;MANQGCVYEIQLSDLREMEKGIAGHNFHLFHALSNKQGILVGVEPFEVEFHFGLSNGLKEKMPEIKEKIRTLIHGKAAEYTNGHG
;
A
#
# COMPACT_ATOMS: atom_id res chain seq x y z
N MET A 1 -8.31 14.36 -11.87
CA MET A 1 -7.11 13.66 -12.39
C MET A 1 -6.86 12.48 -11.46
N ALA A 2 -6.79 11.25 -11.97
CA ALA A 2 -6.54 10.08 -11.13
C ALA A 2 -5.08 10.08 -10.65
N ASN A 3 -4.86 9.81 -9.37
CA ASN A 3 -3.55 9.82 -8.70
C ASN A 3 -2.73 8.56 -9.02
N GLN A 4 -2.54 8.27 -10.31
CA GLN A 4 -1.95 7.02 -10.79
C GLN A 4 -0.50 6.84 -10.34
N GLY A 5 -0.19 5.67 -9.78
CA GLY A 5 1.12 5.35 -9.20
C GLY A 5 1.40 6.03 -7.86
N CYS A 6 0.41 6.69 -7.23
CA CYS A 6 0.55 7.15 -5.86
C CYS A 6 0.62 5.95 -4.91
N VAL A 7 1.47 6.10 -3.88
CA VAL A 7 1.67 5.13 -2.82
C VAL A 7 0.91 5.62 -1.59
N TYR A 8 0.09 4.75 -1.00
CA TYR A 8 -0.69 5.03 0.20
C TYR A 8 -0.21 4.12 1.34
N GLU A 9 -0.04 4.69 2.53
CA GLU A 9 0.15 3.96 3.77
C GLU A 9 -1.20 3.86 4.49
N ILE A 10 -1.63 2.64 4.79
CA ILE A 10 -2.86 2.37 5.54
C ILE A 10 -2.47 1.55 6.76
N GLN A 11 -2.78 2.03 7.97
CA GLN A 11 -2.59 1.21 9.16
C GLN A 11 -3.59 0.07 9.16
N LEU A 12 -3.14 -1.14 9.49
CA LEU A 12 -4.05 -2.30 9.54
C LEU A 12 -5.14 -2.14 10.61
N SER A 13 -4.92 -1.31 11.63
CA SER A 13 -5.94 -0.92 12.62
C SER A 13 -7.14 -0.21 11.99
N ASP A 14 -6.90 0.54 10.93
CA ASP A 14 -7.87 1.45 10.32
C ASP A 14 -8.66 0.75 9.20
N LEU A 15 -8.25 -0.47 8.84
CA LEU A 15 -8.88 -1.27 7.78
C LEU A 15 -10.35 -1.55 8.00
N ARG A 16 -10.78 -1.67 9.27
CA ARG A 16 -12.19 -1.94 9.61
C ARG A 16 -13.11 -0.80 9.19
N GLU A 17 -12.60 0.42 9.13
CA GLU A 17 -13.37 1.60 8.69
C GLU A 17 -13.39 1.75 7.15
N MET A 18 -12.41 1.13 6.47
CA MET A 18 -12.23 1.22 5.02
C MET A 18 -13.04 0.19 4.20
N GLU A 19 -13.79 -0.73 4.82
CA GLU A 19 -14.64 -1.72 4.11
C GLU A 19 -15.58 -1.05 3.08
N LYS A 20 -15.95 0.22 3.29
CA LYS A 20 -16.76 1.02 2.37
C LYS A 20 -15.90 1.69 1.30
N GLY A 21 -15.58 0.96 0.23
CA GLY A 21 -14.87 1.53 -0.93
C GLY A 21 -13.90 0.57 -1.60
N ILE A 22 -13.65 -0.58 -0.97
CA ILE A 22 -12.76 -1.59 -1.52
C ILE A 22 -13.55 -2.53 -2.43
N ALA A 23 -12.99 -2.81 -3.61
CA ALA A 23 -13.51 -3.82 -4.50
C ALA A 23 -13.65 -5.18 -3.78
N GLY A 24 -14.83 -5.80 -3.88
CA GLY A 24 -15.20 -6.99 -3.11
C GLY A 24 -14.28 -8.21 -3.30
N HIS A 25 -13.44 -8.23 -4.33
CA HIS A 25 -12.43 -9.27 -4.52
C HIS A 25 -11.33 -9.26 -3.44
N ASN A 26 -11.11 -8.12 -2.78
CA ASN A 26 -10.08 -8.01 -1.74
C ASN A 26 -10.62 -8.30 -0.32
N PHE A 27 -11.91 -8.60 -0.17
CA PHE A 27 -12.54 -8.83 1.14
C PHE A 27 -11.85 -9.94 1.95
N HIS A 28 -11.43 -11.00 1.26
CA HIS A 28 -10.67 -12.10 1.88
C HIS A 28 -9.32 -11.66 2.43
N LEU A 29 -8.63 -10.77 1.71
CA LEU A 29 -7.35 -10.20 2.16
C LEU A 29 -7.56 -9.34 3.41
N PHE A 30 -8.57 -8.47 3.43
CA PHE A 30 -8.85 -7.64 4.62
C PHE A 30 -9.25 -8.47 5.82
N HIS A 31 -10.07 -9.50 5.64
CA HIS A 31 -10.41 -10.41 6.73
C HIS A 31 -9.15 -11.12 7.28
N ALA A 32 -8.22 -11.55 6.42
CA ALA A 32 -6.98 -12.17 6.87
C ALA A 32 -6.07 -11.20 7.65
N LEU A 33 -6.16 -9.90 7.35
CA LEU A 33 -5.32 -8.85 7.94
C LEU A 33 -5.96 -8.13 9.13
N SER A 34 -7.27 -8.24 9.35
CA SER A 34 -8.05 -7.43 10.31
C SER A 34 -7.69 -7.61 11.80
N ASN A 35 -6.88 -8.63 12.12
CA ASN A 35 -6.38 -8.92 13.46
C ASN A 35 -4.83 -8.89 13.52
N LYS A 36 -4.18 -8.31 12.51
CA LYS A 36 -2.72 -8.18 12.44
C LYS A 36 -2.32 -6.74 12.71
N GLN A 37 -1.15 -6.56 13.33
CA GLN A 37 -0.49 -5.26 13.40
C GLN A 37 0.42 -5.10 12.19
N GLY A 38 0.45 -3.90 11.63
CA GLY A 38 1.29 -3.58 10.49
C GLY A 38 0.71 -2.48 9.63
N ILE A 39 1.32 -2.31 8.46
CA ILE A 39 0.90 -1.37 7.42
C ILE A 39 0.53 -2.14 6.16
N LEU A 40 -0.52 -1.69 5.49
CA LEU A 40 -0.82 -2.02 4.12
C LEU A 40 -0.32 -0.89 3.24
N VAL A 41 0.51 -1.22 2.25
CA VAL A 41 0.96 -0.25 1.24
C VAL A 41 0.18 -0.47 -0.06
N GLY A 42 -0.68 0.48 -0.38
CA GLY A 42 -1.45 0.48 -1.63
C GLY A 42 -0.74 1.28 -2.73
N VAL A 43 -0.86 0.85 -3.98
CA VAL A 43 -0.37 1.61 -5.14
C VAL A 43 -1.51 1.77 -6.14
N GLU A 44 -1.83 3.02 -6.48
CA GLU A 44 -2.92 3.31 -7.42
C GLU A 44 -2.58 2.79 -8.82
N PRO A 45 -3.44 1.97 -9.44
CA PRO A 45 -3.22 1.50 -10.81
C PRO A 45 -3.34 2.66 -11.81
N PHE A 46 -2.65 2.54 -12.95
CA PHE A 46 -2.88 3.43 -14.09
C PHE A 46 -4.10 3.00 -14.90
N GLU A 47 -4.29 1.69 -15.04
CA GLU A 47 -5.34 1.09 -15.85
C GLU A 47 -5.69 -0.28 -15.26
N VAL A 48 -6.97 -0.64 -15.26
CA VAL A 48 -7.46 -1.95 -14.81
C VAL A 48 -8.08 -2.64 -16.02
N GLU A 49 -7.23 -3.01 -16.97
CA GLU A 49 -7.57 -3.77 -18.16
C GLU A 49 -6.76 -5.08 -18.19
N PHE A 50 -7.20 -6.05 -19.00
CA PHE A 50 -6.50 -7.32 -19.19
C PHE A 50 -5.18 -7.10 -19.95
N HIS A 51 -4.11 -6.87 -19.20
CA HIS A 51 -2.75 -6.75 -19.73
C HIS A 51 -1.85 -7.85 -19.17
N PHE A 52 -0.87 -8.30 -19.96
CA PHE A 52 0.21 -9.15 -19.45
C PHE A 52 1.21 -8.27 -18.68
N GLY A 53 1.13 -8.32 -17.36
CA GLY A 53 2.04 -7.62 -16.46
C GLY A 53 1.64 -6.17 -16.22
N LEU A 54 2.61 -5.37 -15.75
CA LEU A 54 2.36 -3.98 -15.36
C LEU A 54 2.19 -3.07 -16.57
N SER A 55 1.30 -2.08 -16.45
CA SER A 55 1.20 -0.99 -17.43
C SER A 55 2.52 -0.22 -17.54
N ASN A 56 2.76 0.41 -18.70
CA ASN A 56 3.98 1.18 -18.92
C ASN A 56 4.14 2.32 -17.90
N GLY A 57 3.05 3.00 -17.55
CA GLY A 57 3.08 4.05 -16.52
C GLY A 57 3.50 3.53 -15.14
N LEU A 58 3.09 2.32 -14.76
CA LEU A 58 3.53 1.73 -13.49
C LEU A 58 4.98 1.21 -13.56
N LYS A 59 5.40 0.68 -14.71
CA LYS A 59 6.80 0.27 -14.94
C LYS A 59 7.75 1.46 -14.81
N GLU A 60 7.40 2.59 -15.39
CA GLU A 60 8.19 3.83 -15.33
C GLU A 60 8.29 4.38 -13.91
N LYS A 61 7.19 4.34 -13.14
CA LYS A 61 7.18 4.79 -11.73
C LYS A 61 7.73 3.76 -10.73
N MET A 62 8.02 2.54 -11.16
CA MET A 62 8.45 1.47 -10.27
C MET A 62 9.70 1.80 -9.43
N PRO A 63 10.73 2.49 -9.94
CA PRO A 63 11.86 2.92 -9.12
C PRO A 63 11.44 3.84 -7.96
N GLU A 64 10.55 4.82 -8.23
CA GLU A 64 10.04 5.75 -7.22
C GLU A 64 9.17 5.04 -6.19
N ILE A 65 8.30 4.14 -6.63
CA ILE A 65 7.45 3.32 -5.75
C ILE A 65 8.32 2.47 -4.81
N LYS A 66 9.35 1.81 -5.34
CA LYS A 66 10.29 1.02 -4.54
C LYS A 66 11.02 1.86 -3.51
N GLU A 67 11.47 3.06 -3.89
CA GLU A 67 12.16 3.94 -2.95
C GLU A 67 11.23 4.44 -1.86
N LYS A 68 9.99 4.83 -2.19
CA LYS A 68 8.97 5.19 -1.19
C LYS A 68 8.69 4.06 -0.21
N ILE A 69 8.49 2.84 -0.71
CA ILE A 69 8.28 1.66 0.14
C ILE A 69 9.50 1.42 1.04
N ARG A 70 10.71 1.53 0.49
CA ARG A 70 11.96 1.41 1.26
C ARG A 70 12.01 2.45 2.38
N THR A 71 11.73 3.71 2.08
CA THR A 71 11.69 4.79 3.10
C THR A 71 10.63 4.51 4.16
N LEU A 72 9.45 4.02 3.80
CA LEU A 72 8.41 3.68 4.77
C LEU A 72 8.87 2.56 5.72
N ILE A 73 9.51 1.52 5.19
CA ILE A 73 10.00 0.39 5.99
C ILE A 73 11.16 0.83 6.91
N HIS A 74 12.15 1.56 6.39
CA HIS A 74 13.36 1.91 7.15
C HIS A 74 13.22 3.18 7.99
N GLY A 75 12.41 4.14 7.57
CA GLY A 75 12.10 5.34 8.35
C GLY A 75 11.43 4.98 9.68
N LYS A 76 10.51 4.01 9.66
CA LYS A 76 9.89 3.45 10.87
C LYS A 76 10.88 2.69 11.75
N ALA A 77 11.86 2.00 11.16
CA ALA A 77 12.89 1.29 11.93
C ALA A 77 13.75 2.23 12.80
N ALA A 78 13.93 3.49 12.39
CA ALA A 78 14.64 4.51 13.17
C ALA A 78 13.81 5.10 14.33
N GLU A 79 12.48 5.07 14.25
CA GLU A 79 11.58 5.54 15.33
C GLU A 79 11.49 4.52 16.47
N TYR A 80 11.52 3.21 16.17
CA TYR A 80 11.50 2.16 17.20
C TYR A 80 12.82 2.04 17.99
N THR A 81 13.96 2.50 17.46
CA THR A 81 15.24 2.49 18.18
C THR A 81 15.40 3.66 19.17
N ASN A 82 14.58 4.71 19.07
CA ASN A 82 14.66 5.89 19.93
C ASN A 82 13.57 5.93 21.03
N GLY A 83 12.78 4.86 21.19
CA GLY A 83 11.66 4.78 22.12
C GLY A 83 11.92 4.04 23.44
N HIS A 84 13.17 3.67 23.75
CA HIS A 84 13.56 3.09 25.05
C HIS A 84 14.73 3.88 25.63
N GLY A 85 14.40 4.98 26.30
CA GLY A 85 15.25 5.71 27.24
C GLY A 85 14.50 5.90 28.55
#